data_AF-A0A7R8WLD9-F1
#
_entry.id   AF-A0A7R8WLD9-F1
#
_cell.length_a   1.000
_cell.length_b   1.000
_cell.length_c   1.000
_cell.angle_alpha   90.00
_cell.angle_beta   90.00
_cell.angle_gamma   90.00
#
_symmetry.space_group_name_H-M   'P 1'
#
loop_
_entity.id
_entity.type
_entity.pdbx_description
1 polymer ?
#
loop_
_entity_poly.entity_id
_entity_poly.type
_entity_poly.pdbx_seq_one_letter_code
_entity_poly.pdbx_strand_id
1 'polypeptide(L)'
;MATWHALALSSSSRHLAKSVLRSNTTSCQMVSYLRTSACCSGRRKMPNSERKGANTTTSDPSSLFIPIPVKHNPDDINIGAELAPGPKLEKQDLMKMLTKFFQRDEVRNLCRQEGLDNTLYHQAYISFRRFCLESEVLPPELHIVFSDVLQGAGHVDDIFPYFLKHAKLMFPHLSCIGELKQISDLRNPVNWYPEARAISRRVIFHAGPTNSGKTYHALESFLKAKSGIYCGPLKLLAQEVFRKSNERVSGR
;
A
#
# COMPACT_ATOMS: atom_id res chain seq x y z
N MET A 1 33.80 35.94 -2.20
CA MET A 1 33.19 35.22 -3.32
C MET A 1 33.33 33.74 -3.04
N ALA A 2 32.24 33.03 -2.77
CA ALA A 2 32.26 31.58 -2.61
C ALA A 2 31.00 30.99 -3.27
N THR A 3 31.27 30.06 -4.17
CA THR A 3 30.41 29.41 -5.15
C THR A 3 29.52 28.35 -4.50
N TRP A 4 28.29 28.23 -5.01
CA TRP A 4 27.33 27.18 -4.65
C TRP A 4 27.62 25.92 -5.47
N HIS A 5 27.87 24.79 -4.82
CA HIS A 5 27.81 23.48 -5.47
C HIS A 5 26.46 22.81 -5.18
N ALA A 6 25.63 22.76 -6.22
CA ALA A 6 24.53 21.81 -6.31
C ALA A 6 25.13 20.44 -6.66
N LEU A 7 24.85 19.41 -5.86
CA LEU A 7 25.23 18.04 -6.17
C LEU A 7 24.00 17.28 -6.67
N ALA A 8 24.11 16.85 -7.93
CA ALA A 8 23.18 16.00 -8.65
C ALA A 8 23.19 14.55 -8.09
N LEU A 9 22.04 13.90 -8.19
CA LEU A 9 21.84 12.49 -7.91
C LEU A 9 22.62 11.62 -8.92
N SER A 10 23.34 10.63 -8.41
CA SER A 10 23.94 9.55 -9.19
C SER A 10 23.65 8.21 -8.51
N SER A 11 23.23 7.26 -9.34
CA SER A 11 22.82 5.89 -9.03
C SER A 11 24.02 4.97 -8.82
N SER A 12 23.97 4.11 -7.81
CA SER A 12 24.51 2.74 -7.92
C SER A 12 24.12 1.87 -6.74
N SER A 13 23.29 0.88 -7.05
CA SER A 13 23.10 -0.33 -6.28
C SER A 13 24.23 -1.30 -6.61
N ARG A 14 24.88 -1.89 -5.59
CA ARG A 14 25.27 -3.32 -5.55
C ARG A 14 26.03 -3.69 -4.26
N HIS A 15 25.51 -4.74 -3.63
CA HIS A 15 26.20 -5.87 -2.98
C HIS A 15 26.57 -5.88 -1.47
N LEU A 16 25.85 -6.79 -0.79
CA LEU A 16 26.32 -7.92 0.03
C LEU A 16 26.91 -7.67 1.43
N ALA A 17 26.05 -7.99 2.41
CA ALA A 17 26.26 -8.93 3.51
C ALA A 17 27.63 -8.97 4.23
N LYS A 18 27.59 -8.75 5.56
CA LYS A 18 28.15 -9.68 6.55
C LYS A 18 27.60 -9.40 7.96
N SER A 19 27.18 -10.48 8.58
CA SER A 19 26.76 -10.67 9.96
C SER A 19 27.87 -10.39 10.96
N VAL A 20 27.54 -9.85 12.14
CA VAL A 20 28.17 -10.23 13.42
C VAL A 20 27.13 -10.06 14.54
N LEU A 21 26.82 -11.18 15.21
CA LEU A 21 26.13 -11.22 16.50
C LEU A 21 26.92 -10.43 17.55
N ARG A 22 26.26 -9.60 18.36
CA ARG A 22 26.65 -9.52 19.76
C ARG A 22 25.52 -9.14 20.70
N SER A 23 25.48 -9.96 21.74
CA SER A 23 24.58 -10.08 22.86
C SER A 23 24.72 -8.94 23.89
N ASN A 24 23.54 -8.55 24.40
CA ASN A 24 23.17 -8.30 25.79
C ASN A 24 24.02 -7.44 26.75
N THR A 25 23.25 -6.88 27.68
CA THR A 25 23.49 -6.47 29.07
C THR A 25 23.70 -5.01 29.42
N THR A 26 23.04 -4.67 30.54
CA THR A 26 23.20 -3.54 31.46
C THR A 26 22.48 -2.24 31.07
N SER A 27 21.86 -1.51 31.99
CA SER A 27 21.43 -1.78 33.37
C SER A 27 20.38 -0.74 33.71
N CYS A 28 19.39 -1.17 34.48
CA CYS A 28 18.35 -0.36 35.09
C CYS A 28 18.98 0.56 36.16
N GLN A 29 18.71 1.86 36.11
CA GLN A 29 18.75 2.70 37.31
C GLN A 29 17.60 3.70 37.27
N MET A 30 16.55 3.35 38.04
CA MET A 30 15.59 4.28 38.62
C MET A 30 16.32 5.30 39.49
N VAL A 31 15.94 6.57 39.37
CA VAL A 31 16.13 7.55 40.45
C VAL A 31 14.77 8.11 40.82
N SER A 32 14.33 7.72 42.00
CA SER A 32 13.16 8.19 42.74
C SER A 32 13.41 9.55 43.37
N TYR A 33 12.49 10.50 43.20
CA TYR A 33 12.31 11.59 44.15
C TYR A 33 10.81 11.78 44.46
N LEU A 34 10.47 11.57 45.73
CA LEU A 34 9.19 11.89 46.35
C LEU A 34 9.19 13.37 46.81
N ARG A 35 8.12 14.12 46.51
CA ARG A 35 7.12 14.61 47.50
C ARG A 35 6.20 15.70 46.93
N THR A 36 4.91 15.33 46.87
CA THR A 36 3.70 16.08 47.28
C THR A 36 3.60 17.60 47.07
N SER A 37 2.62 18.00 46.25
CA SER A 37 1.59 18.94 46.70
C SER A 37 0.23 18.57 46.09
N ALA A 38 -0.80 18.58 46.93
CA ALA A 38 -2.18 18.31 46.57
C ALA A 38 -2.80 19.57 45.94
N CYS A 39 -3.51 19.41 44.82
CA CYS A 39 -4.47 20.42 44.37
C CYS A 39 -5.61 19.78 43.55
N CYS A 40 -6.78 19.74 44.17
CA CYS A 40 -8.14 19.80 43.63
C CYS A 40 -8.49 18.96 42.38
N SER A 41 -9.14 17.83 42.66
CA SER A 41 -9.87 16.96 41.73
C SER A 41 -11.12 17.63 41.16
N GLY A 42 -10.96 18.55 40.20
CA GLY A 42 -12.06 19.12 39.43
C GLY A 42 -12.32 18.34 38.14
N ARG A 43 -13.14 17.28 38.20
CA ARG A 43 -13.55 16.48 37.04
C ARG A 43 -14.54 17.27 36.18
N ARG A 44 -14.07 18.21 35.34
CA ARG A 44 -14.91 18.87 34.34
C ARG A 44 -15.20 17.89 33.19
N LYS A 45 -16.46 17.49 33.05
CA LYS A 45 -16.97 16.80 31.85
C LYS A 45 -16.75 17.73 30.65
N MET A 46 -15.97 17.27 29.67
CA MET A 46 -15.89 17.91 28.36
C MET A 46 -17.27 17.78 27.69
N PRO A 47 -17.85 18.85 27.10
CA PRO A 47 -19.08 18.74 26.34
C PRO A 47 -18.81 17.92 25.08
N ASN A 48 -19.63 16.90 24.87
CA ASN A 48 -19.65 16.06 23.68
C ASN A 48 -20.09 16.93 22.50
N SER A 49 -19.13 17.51 21.77
CA SER A 49 -19.39 18.04 20.45
C SER A 49 -19.56 16.85 19.52
N GLU A 50 -20.81 16.41 19.37
CA GLU A 50 -21.25 15.58 18.26
C GLU A 50 -20.98 16.35 16.97
N ARG A 51 -19.74 16.26 16.48
CA ARG A 51 -19.49 16.42 15.06
C ARG A 51 -20.22 15.27 14.40
N LYS A 52 -21.33 15.60 13.74
CA LYS A 52 -21.95 14.75 12.71
C LYS A 52 -20.83 14.26 11.81
N GLY A 53 -20.34 13.06 12.10
CA GLY A 53 -19.53 12.31 11.15
C GLY A 53 -20.43 12.16 9.95
N ALA A 54 -20.03 12.77 8.83
CA ALA A 54 -20.51 12.32 7.54
C ALA A 54 -20.40 10.79 7.57
N ASN A 55 -21.53 10.11 7.34
CA ASN A 55 -21.58 8.67 7.15
C ASN A 55 -20.46 8.33 6.17
N THR A 56 -19.31 7.91 6.71
CA THR A 56 -18.28 7.29 5.92
C THR A 56 -18.85 5.92 5.71
N THR A 57 -19.68 5.80 4.68
CA THR A 57 -19.85 4.53 3.99
C THR A 57 -18.44 3.99 3.90
N THR A 58 -18.15 2.91 4.63
CA THR A 58 -16.87 2.23 4.51
C THR A 58 -16.75 1.88 3.04
N SER A 59 -16.06 2.73 2.28
CA SER A 59 -15.91 2.58 0.84
C SER A 59 -15.21 1.25 0.67
N ASP A 60 -15.94 0.27 0.13
CA ASP A 60 -15.41 -1.05 -0.16
C ASP A 60 -14.08 -0.85 -0.89
N PRO A 61 -12.94 -1.31 -0.34
CA PRO A 61 -11.63 -1.10 -0.95
C PRO A 61 -11.57 -1.62 -2.38
N SER A 62 -12.45 -2.56 -2.73
CA SER A 62 -12.60 -3.08 -4.08
C SER A 62 -13.04 -2.03 -5.12
N SER A 63 -13.67 -0.93 -4.68
CA SER A 63 -14.06 0.19 -5.56
C SER A 63 -12.88 0.96 -6.14
N LEU A 64 -11.67 0.80 -5.58
CA LEU A 64 -10.45 1.47 -6.06
C LEU A 64 -9.87 0.79 -7.30
N PHE A 65 -10.25 -0.46 -7.57
CA PHE A 65 -9.68 -1.22 -8.68
C PHE A 65 -10.47 -0.99 -9.96
N ILE A 66 -9.79 -0.42 -10.95
CA ILE A 66 -10.35 -0.18 -12.27
C ILE A 66 -10.04 -1.39 -13.15
N PRO A 67 -11.05 -2.04 -13.75
CA PRO A 67 -10.83 -3.23 -14.56
C PRO A 67 -10.13 -2.90 -15.88
N ILE A 68 -9.12 -3.70 -16.22
CA ILE A 68 -8.44 -3.62 -17.51
C ILE A 68 -9.16 -4.53 -18.53
N PRO A 69 -9.56 -4.02 -19.70
CA PRO A 69 -10.20 -4.86 -20.72
C PRO A 69 -9.21 -5.87 -21.28
N VAL A 70 -9.53 -7.15 -21.15
CA VAL A 70 -8.76 -8.26 -21.74
C VAL A 70 -9.22 -8.45 -23.19
N LYS A 71 -8.29 -8.29 -24.15
CA LYS A 71 -8.54 -8.45 -25.58
C LYS A 71 -7.98 -9.78 -26.09
N HIS A 72 -8.55 -10.26 -27.19
CA HIS A 72 -8.01 -11.38 -27.96
C HIS A 72 -6.78 -10.96 -28.75
N ASN A 73 -5.85 -11.88 -28.92
CA ASN A 73 -4.73 -11.68 -29.81
C ASN A 73 -5.16 -12.15 -31.23
N PRO A 74 -5.09 -11.30 -32.26
CA PRO A 74 -5.56 -11.66 -33.61
C PRO A 74 -4.72 -12.75 -34.27
N ASP A 75 -3.51 -12.99 -33.78
CA ASP A 75 -2.59 -14.00 -34.30
C ASP A 75 -2.82 -15.40 -33.71
N ASP A 76 -3.78 -15.56 -32.78
CA ASP A 76 -4.09 -16.85 -32.19
C ASP A 76 -4.80 -17.73 -33.24
N ILE A 77 -4.16 -18.85 -33.61
CA ILE A 77 -4.72 -19.86 -34.51
C ILE A 77 -5.67 -20.75 -33.70
N ASN A 78 -6.82 -21.11 -34.29
CA ASN A 78 -7.83 -21.98 -33.64
C ASN A 78 -7.44 -23.46 -33.64
N ILE A 79 -6.24 -23.76 -33.15
CA ILE A 79 -5.70 -25.12 -33.03
C ILE A 79 -6.59 -25.96 -32.10
N GLY A 80 -7.26 -25.33 -31.13
CA GLY A 80 -8.16 -26.01 -30.19
C GLY A 80 -9.34 -26.73 -30.86
N ALA A 81 -9.91 -26.13 -31.91
CA ALA A 81 -11.01 -26.75 -32.66
C ALA A 81 -10.57 -27.98 -33.48
N GLU A 82 -9.28 -28.07 -33.82
CA GLU A 82 -8.70 -29.21 -34.56
C GLU A 82 -8.22 -30.32 -33.63
N LEU A 83 -7.76 -29.98 -32.43
CA LEU A 83 -7.22 -30.93 -31.44
C LEU A 83 -8.29 -31.59 -30.59
N ALA A 84 -9.44 -30.93 -30.35
CA ALA A 84 -10.49 -31.50 -29.51
C ALA A 84 -11.27 -32.59 -30.27
N PRO A 85 -11.33 -33.83 -29.76
CA PRO A 85 -12.15 -34.87 -30.36
C PRO A 85 -13.62 -34.58 -30.04
N GLY A 86 -14.39 -33.99 -30.97
CA GLY A 86 -15.81 -33.76 -30.73
C GLY A 86 -16.54 -32.82 -31.69
N PRO A 87 -17.86 -32.65 -31.49
CA PRO A 87 -18.66 -31.66 -32.21
C PRO A 87 -18.21 -30.23 -31.88
N LYS A 88 -18.41 -29.31 -32.82
CA LYS A 88 -18.10 -27.89 -32.66
C LYS A 88 -18.81 -27.34 -31.42
N LEU A 89 -18.07 -26.63 -30.55
CA LEU A 89 -18.62 -26.08 -29.31
C LEU A 89 -19.79 -25.12 -29.60
N GLU A 90 -20.99 -25.51 -29.19
CA GLU A 90 -22.16 -24.66 -29.29
C GLU A 90 -22.18 -23.58 -28.19
N LYS A 91 -22.43 -22.33 -28.60
CA LYS A 91 -22.44 -21.19 -27.67
C LYS A 91 -23.48 -21.33 -26.54
N GLN A 92 -24.57 -22.05 -26.79
CA GLN A 92 -25.64 -22.26 -25.81
C GLN A 92 -25.18 -23.15 -24.65
N ASP A 93 -24.50 -24.25 -24.95
CA ASP A 93 -24.05 -25.18 -23.93
C ASP A 93 -22.88 -24.61 -23.13
N LEU A 94 -22.01 -23.83 -23.79
CA LEU A 94 -20.98 -23.05 -23.09
C LEU A 94 -21.59 -22.06 -22.11
N MET A 95 -22.66 -21.35 -22.48
CA MET A 95 -23.35 -20.42 -21.59
C MET A 95 -23.95 -21.12 -20.36
N LYS A 96 -24.56 -22.31 -20.54
CA LYS A 96 -25.08 -23.12 -19.43
C LYS A 96 -23.95 -23.57 -18.51
N MET A 97 -22.84 -24.05 -19.07
CA MET A 97 -21.66 -24.49 -18.32
C MET A 97 -21.05 -23.35 -17.49
N LEU A 98 -20.81 -22.18 -18.10
CA LEU A 98 -20.28 -21.00 -17.40
C LEU A 98 -21.21 -20.51 -16.29
N THR A 99 -22.52 -20.61 -16.50
CA THR A 99 -23.51 -20.27 -15.46
C THR A 99 -23.46 -21.26 -14.29
N LYS A 100 -23.33 -22.56 -14.57
CA LYS A 100 -23.11 -23.58 -13.53
C LYS A 100 -21.83 -23.31 -12.76
N PHE A 101 -20.73 -23.00 -13.44
CA PHE A 101 -19.45 -22.64 -12.83
C PHE A 101 -19.60 -21.44 -11.87
N PHE A 102 -20.29 -20.37 -12.29
CA PHE A 102 -20.47 -19.17 -11.47
C PHE A 102 -21.35 -19.38 -10.23
N GLN A 103 -22.29 -20.32 -10.28
CA GLN A 103 -23.22 -20.60 -9.19
C GLN A 103 -22.59 -21.41 -8.05
N ARG A 104 -21.48 -22.12 -8.30
CA ARG A 104 -20.84 -22.99 -7.31
C ARG A 104 -20.21 -22.17 -6.18
N ASP A 105 -20.55 -22.53 -4.94
CA ASP A 105 -20.04 -21.84 -3.76
C ASP A 105 -18.56 -22.18 -3.51
N GLU A 106 -18.10 -23.36 -3.94
CA GLU A 106 -16.70 -23.78 -3.88
C GLU A 106 -15.81 -22.83 -4.70
N VAL A 107 -16.23 -22.51 -5.93
CA VAL A 107 -15.55 -21.56 -6.82
C VAL A 107 -15.49 -20.18 -6.18
N ARG A 108 -16.61 -19.72 -5.59
CA ARG A 108 -16.66 -18.43 -4.89
C ARG A 108 -15.71 -18.39 -3.71
N ASN A 109 -15.61 -19.47 -2.94
CA ASN A 109 -14.71 -19.57 -1.80
C ASN A 109 -13.24 -19.58 -2.23
N LEU A 110 -12.90 -20.27 -3.32
CA LEU A 110 -11.56 -20.23 -3.91
C LEU A 110 -11.18 -18.82 -4.40
N CYS A 111 -12.10 -18.11 -5.05
CA CYS A 111 -11.89 -16.72 -5.46
C CYS A 111 -11.56 -15.80 -4.28
N ARG A 112 -12.29 -15.96 -3.16
CA ARG A 112 -12.03 -15.18 -1.94
C ARG A 112 -10.64 -15.44 -1.35
N GLN A 113 -10.14 -16.67 -1.43
CA GLN A 113 -8.79 -17.02 -0.98
C GLN A 113 -7.72 -16.34 -1.86
N GLU A 114 -7.98 -16.20 -3.16
CA GLU A 114 -7.12 -15.47 -4.11
C GLU A 114 -7.28 -13.94 -4.05
N GLY A 115 -8.13 -13.41 -3.16
CA GLY A 115 -8.34 -11.97 -2.99
C GLY A 115 -9.38 -11.33 -3.93
N LEU A 116 -10.16 -12.14 -4.64
CA LEU A 116 -11.34 -11.68 -5.37
C LEU A 116 -12.53 -11.62 -4.41
N ASP A 117 -12.95 -10.42 -4.04
CA ASP A 117 -14.21 -10.22 -3.32
C ASP A 117 -15.42 -10.43 -4.26
N ASN A 118 -16.63 -10.37 -3.72
CA ASN A 118 -17.83 -10.65 -4.51
C ASN A 118 -18.01 -9.65 -5.66
N THR A 119 -17.58 -8.39 -5.52
CA THR A 119 -17.71 -7.37 -6.56
C THR A 119 -16.73 -7.62 -7.70
N LEU A 120 -15.44 -7.81 -7.39
CA LEU A 120 -14.42 -8.12 -8.40
C LEU A 120 -14.67 -9.47 -9.05
N TYR A 121 -15.14 -10.47 -8.28
CA TYR A 121 -15.53 -11.77 -8.82
C TYR A 121 -16.63 -11.65 -9.88
N HIS A 122 -17.69 -10.89 -9.60
CA HIS A 122 -18.78 -10.69 -10.56
C HIS A 122 -18.31 -9.92 -11.81
N GLN A 123 -17.48 -8.88 -11.64
CA GLN A 123 -16.90 -8.14 -12.78
C GLN A 123 -16.00 -9.03 -13.65
N ALA A 124 -15.10 -9.79 -13.01
CA ALA A 124 -14.23 -10.75 -13.68
C ALA A 124 -15.04 -11.82 -14.42
N TYR A 125 -16.12 -12.34 -13.83
CA TYR A 125 -16.99 -13.30 -14.47
C TYR A 125 -17.69 -12.74 -15.70
N ILE A 126 -18.26 -11.53 -15.63
CA ILE A 126 -18.88 -10.90 -16.81
C ILE A 126 -17.86 -10.75 -17.93
N SER A 127 -16.65 -10.28 -17.61
CA SER A 127 -15.55 -10.12 -18.56
C SER A 127 -15.13 -11.45 -19.17
N PHE A 128 -14.97 -12.50 -18.36
CA PHE A 128 -14.57 -13.84 -18.79
C PHE A 128 -15.64 -14.51 -19.65
N ARG A 129 -16.92 -14.41 -19.24
CA ARG A 129 -18.05 -14.93 -20.03
C ARG A 129 -18.12 -14.25 -21.38
N ARG A 130 -17.95 -12.92 -21.42
CA ARG A 130 -17.88 -12.16 -22.67
C ARG A 130 -16.72 -12.63 -23.53
N PHE A 131 -15.53 -12.77 -22.93
CA PHE A 131 -14.34 -13.29 -23.59
C PHE A 131 -14.60 -14.68 -24.19
N CYS A 132 -15.30 -15.59 -23.50
CA CYS A 132 -15.55 -16.93 -24.03
C CYS A 132 -16.60 -17.00 -25.14
N LEU A 133 -17.57 -16.07 -25.17
CA LEU A 133 -18.71 -16.11 -26.10
C LEU A 133 -18.51 -15.27 -27.38
N GLU A 134 -17.78 -14.16 -27.26
CA GLU A 134 -17.53 -13.23 -28.36
C GLU A 134 -16.33 -13.64 -29.23
N SER A 135 -15.42 -14.47 -28.70
CA SER A 135 -14.29 -14.97 -29.49
C SER A 135 -14.70 -15.90 -30.60
N GLU A 136 -14.07 -15.72 -31.75
CA GLU A 136 -14.01 -16.73 -32.81
C GLU A 136 -12.92 -17.77 -32.52
N VAL A 137 -11.87 -17.38 -31.79
CA VAL A 137 -10.75 -18.24 -31.40
C VAL A 137 -10.59 -18.25 -29.89
N LEU A 138 -10.70 -19.43 -29.29
CA LEU A 138 -10.41 -19.66 -27.88
C LEU A 138 -9.01 -20.26 -27.71
N PRO A 139 -8.31 -19.98 -26.61
CA PRO A 139 -7.08 -20.69 -26.29
C PRO A 139 -7.29 -22.21 -26.34
N PRO A 140 -6.39 -23.00 -26.95
CA PRO A 140 -6.58 -24.43 -27.15
C PRO A 140 -6.90 -25.19 -25.87
N GLU A 141 -6.16 -24.87 -24.80
CA GLU A 141 -6.36 -25.43 -23.45
C GLU A 141 -7.79 -25.21 -22.93
N LEU A 142 -8.36 -24.03 -23.15
CA LEU A 142 -9.71 -23.70 -22.72
C LEU A 142 -10.76 -24.43 -23.56
N HIS A 143 -10.49 -24.58 -24.86
CA HIS A 143 -11.35 -25.33 -25.78
C HIS A 143 -11.42 -26.81 -25.41
N ILE A 144 -10.28 -27.44 -25.09
CA ILE A 144 -10.20 -28.84 -24.66
C ILE A 144 -11.00 -29.04 -23.37
N VAL A 145 -10.78 -28.20 -22.36
CA VAL A 145 -11.51 -28.28 -21.09
C VAL A 145 -13.01 -28.14 -21.29
N PHE A 146 -13.46 -27.20 -22.14
CA PHE A 146 -14.88 -27.07 -22.43
C PHE A 146 -15.45 -28.31 -23.13
N SER A 147 -14.72 -28.89 -24.08
CA SER A 147 -15.14 -30.12 -24.76
C SER A 147 -15.26 -31.29 -23.77
N ASP A 148 -14.24 -31.50 -22.92
CA ASP A 148 -14.22 -32.60 -21.96
C ASP A 148 -15.35 -32.49 -20.92
N VAL A 149 -15.61 -31.28 -20.43
CA VAL A 149 -16.70 -31.03 -19.48
C VAL A 149 -18.08 -31.26 -20.14
N LEU A 150 -18.26 -30.89 -21.41
CA LEU A 150 -19.52 -31.15 -22.13
C LEU A 150 -19.75 -32.63 -22.41
N GLN A 151 -18.67 -33.38 -22.66
CA GLN A 151 -18.72 -34.82 -22.89
C GLN A 151 -18.78 -35.63 -21.58
N GLY A 152 -18.66 -34.98 -20.42
CA GLY A 152 -18.66 -35.63 -19.10
C GLY A 152 -17.34 -36.29 -18.73
N ALA A 153 -16.26 -36.02 -19.48
CA ALA A 153 -14.91 -36.48 -19.21
C ALA A 153 -14.12 -35.56 -18.25
N GLY A 154 -14.65 -34.36 -17.96
CA GLY A 154 -14.06 -33.39 -17.05
C GLY A 154 -15.04 -32.80 -16.04
N HIS A 155 -14.52 -32.09 -15.04
CA HIS A 155 -15.33 -31.42 -14.01
C HIS A 155 -15.44 -29.91 -14.30
N VAL A 156 -16.57 -29.29 -13.93
CA VAL A 156 -16.81 -27.85 -14.17
C VAL A 156 -15.75 -26.96 -13.49
N ASP A 157 -15.17 -27.45 -12.39
CA ASP A 157 -14.15 -26.71 -11.63
C ASP A 157 -12.81 -26.62 -12.39
N ASP A 158 -12.59 -27.43 -13.44
CA ASP A 158 -11.38 -27.40 -14.28
C ASP A 158 -11.25 -26.08 -15.08
N ILE A 159 -12.33 -25.30 -15.15
CA ILE A 159 -12.36 -23.95 -15.73
C ILE A 159 -11.65 -22.92 -14.83
N PHE A 160 -11.58 -23.18 -13.53
CA PHE A 160 -11.12 -22.22 -12.52
C PHE A 160 -9.71 -21.64 -12.79
N PRO A 161 -8.68 -22.43 -13.14
CA PRO A 161 -7.34 -21.89 -13.41
C PRO A 161 -7.33 -20.86 -14.55
N TYR A 162 -8.13 -21.09 -15.60
CA TYR A 162 -8.25 -20.18 -16.74
C TYR A 162 -9.04 -18.92 -16.39
N PHE A 163 -10.12 -19.06 -15.62
CA PHE A 163 -10.85 -17.93 -15.07
C PHE A 163 -9.96 -17.06 -14.18
N LEU A 164 -9.17 -17.66 -13.29
CA LEU A 164 -8.27 -16.94 -12.40
C LEU A 164 -7.16 -16.24 -13.19
N LYS A 165 -6.62 -16.86 -14.23
CA LYS A 165 -5.66 -16.22 -15.15
C LYS A 165 -6.28 -14.99 -15.82
N HIS A 166 -7.51 -15.09 -16.32
CA HIS A 166 -8.25 -13.96 -16.89
C HIS A 166 -8.48 -12.84 -15.87
N ALA A 167 -8.87 -13.20 -14.64
CA ALA A 167 -9.06 -12.24 -13.56
C ALA A 167 -7.75 -11.51 -13.20
N LYS A 168 -6.61 -12.21 -13.18
CA LYS A 168 -5.28 -11.60 -12.94
C LYS A 168 -4.85 -10.65 -14.07
N LEU A 169 -5.25 -10.89 -15.32
CA LEU A 169 -5.03 -9.95 -16.42
C LEU A 169 -5.90 -8.69 -16.28
N MET A 170 -7.16 -8.86 -15.87
CA MET A 170 -8.10 -7.76 -15.65
C MET A 170 -7.76 -6.93 -14.41
N PHE A 171 -7.27 -7.58 -13.37
CA PHE A 171 -6.92 -7.02 -12.07
C PHE A 171 -5.49 -7.41 -11.67
N PRO A 172 -4.46 -6.71 -12.18
CA PRO A 172 -3.05 -7.08 -11.97
C PRO A 172 -2.63 -7.11 -10.49
N HIS A 173 -3.31 -6.34 -9.64
CA HIS A 173 -3.02 -6.28 -8.20
C HIS A 173 -3.18 -7.64 -7.49
N LEU A 174 -4.00 -8.54 -8.02
CA LEU A 174 -4.20 -9.88 -7.47
C LEU A 174 -2.90 -10.70 -7.49
N SER A 175 -2.03 -10.48 -8.47
CA SER A 175 -0.75 -11.18 -8.60
C SER A 175 0.31 -10.68 -7.62
N CYS A 176 0.21 -9.43 -7.17
CA CYS A 176 1.25 -8.76 -6.39
C CYS A 176 0.76 -8.19 -5.05
N ILE A 177 -0.38 -8.68 -4.52
CA ILE A 177 -0.93 -8.19 -3.24
C ILE A 177 0.06 -8.32 -2.07
N GLY A 178 0.90 -9.37 -2.07
CA GLY A 178 1.95 -9.58 -1.07
C GLY A 178 3.04 -8.51 -1.16
N GLU A 179 3.47 -8.16 -2.37
CA GLU A 179 4.48 -7.12 -2.61
C GLU A 179 3.93 -5.74 -2.25
N LEU A 180 2.68 -5.45 -2.64
CA LEU A 180 2.01 -4.20 -2.28
C LEU A 180 1.95 -4.01 -0.76
N LYS A 181 1.68 -5.07 0.00
CA LYS A 181 1.73 -5.05 1.47
C LYS A 181 3.13 -4.76 2.01
N GLN A 182 4.18 -5.31 1.39
CA GLN A 182 5.56 -5.05 1.81
C GLN A 182 5.98 -3.60 1.52
N ILE A 183 5.67 -3.09 0.33
CA ILE A 183 6.01 -1.72 -0.08
C ILE A 183 5.28 -0.69 0.79
N SER A 184 4.03 -0.99 1.17
CA SER A 184 3.22 -0.13 2.04
C SER A 184 3.40 -0.40 3.54
N ASP A 185 4.36 -1.25 3.94
CA ASP A 185 4.61 -1.51 5.36
C ASP A 185 5.31 -0.32 6.01
N LEU A 186 4.50 0.54 6.65
CA LEU A 186 5.00 1.74 7.31
C LEU A 186 5.20 1.60 8.83
N ARG A 187 5.22 0.38 9.38
CA ARG A 187 5.19 0.15 10.85
C ARG A 187 6.43 0.62 11.61
N ASN A 188 7.59 0.68 10.95
CA ASN A 188 8.87 0.97 11.60
C ASN A 188 9.53 2.27 11.09
N PRO A 189 8.91 3.46 11.31
CA PRO A 189 9.44 4.73 10.80
C PRO A 189 10.78 5.12 11.43
N VAL A 190 11.13 4.53 12.56
CA VAL A 190 12.44 4.72 13.21
C VAL A 190 13.59 4.25 12.31
N ASN A 191 13.37 3.18 11.56
CA ASN A 191 14.38 2.56 10.69
C ASN A 191 14.59 3.30 9.37
N TRP A 192 13.66 4.19 8.99
CA TRP A 192 13.79 4.98 7.75
C TRP A 192 14.91 6.02 7.82
N TYR A 193 15.45 6.29 9.01
CA TYR A 193 16.45 7.33 9.25
C TYR A 193 17.73 6.77 9.90
N PRO A 194 18.48 5.88 9.22
CA PRO A 194 19.63 5.18 9.80
C PRO A 194 20.74 6.15 10.25
N GLU A 195 21.05 7.17 9.45
CA GLU A 195 22.06 8.18 9.80
C GLU A 195 21.72 8.92 11.09
N ALA A 196 20.45 9.31 11.27
CA ALA A 196 20.00 9.94 12.49
C ALA A 196 20.00 8.97 13.69
N ARG A 197 19.93 7.66 13.48
CA ARG A 197 20.03 6.66 14.56
C ARG A 197 21.46 6.28 14.91
N ALA A 198 22.41 6.50 13.99
CA ALA A 198 23.83 6.27 14.24
C ALA A 198 24.46 7.30 15.20
N ILE A 199 23.87 8.50 15.31
CA ILE A 199 24.35 9.56 16.19
C ILE A 199 23.58 9.64 17.52
N SER A 200 24.29 9.92 18.61
CA SER A 200 23.65 10.22 19.90
C SER A 200 22.94 11.57 19.81
N ARG A 201 21.62 11.58 20.02
CA ARG A 201 20.77 12.78 19.94
C ARG A 201 20.03 13.00 21.24
N ARG A 202 20.00 14.24 21.69
CA ARG A 202 19.19 14.69 22.84
C ARG A 202 18.00 15.49 22.34
N VAL A 203 16.79 15.05 22.69
CA VAL A 203 15.55 15.77 22.40
C VAL A 203 15.22 16.68 23.59
N ILE A 204 15.06 17.97 23.33
CA ILE A 204 14.66 18.97 24.33
C ILE A 204 13.28 19.49 23.93
N PHE A 205 12.29 19.28 24.81
CA PHE A 205 10.93 19.74 24.58
C PHE A 205 10.65 21.03 25.37
N HIS A 206 10.53 22.15 24.66
CA HIS A 206 10.18 23.44 25.25
C HIS A 206 8.65 23.57 25.36
N ALA A 207 8.07 23.06 26.45
CA ALA A 207 6.64 23.11 26.71
C ALA A 207 6.19 24.47 27.26
N GLY A 208 5.02 24.97 26.83
CA GLY A 208 4.41 26.18 27.39
C GLY A 208 3.34 26.79 26.48
N PRO A 209 2.46 27.66 27.00
CA PRO A 209 1.43 28.34 26.21
C PRO A 209 2.05 29.27 25.16
N THR A 210 1.24 29.81 24.24
CA THR A 210 1.71 30.86 23.33
C THR A 210 2.24 32.05 24.12
N ASN A 211 3.23 32.78 23.56
CA ASN A 211 3.86 33.95 24.18
C ASN A 211 4.58 33.73 25.52
N SER A 212 4.92 32.49 25.87
CA SER A 212 5.69 32.12 27.08
C SER A 212 7.22 32.18 26.94
N GLY A 213 7.74 32.68 25.82
CA GLY A 213 9.18 32.71 25.56
C GLY A 213 9.83 31.38 25.15
N LYS A 214 9.06 30.27 25.06
CA LYS A 214 9.59 28.94 24.67
C LYS A 214 10.39 28.94 23.36
N THR A 215 9.87 29.63 22.34
CA THR A 215 10.50 29.72 21.02
C THR A 215 11.76 30.57 21.07
N TYR A 216 11.78 31.59 21.93
CA TYR A 216 12.93 32.47 22.10
C TYR A 216 14.14 31.71 22.63
N HIS A 217 13.97 30.89 23.68
CA HIS A 217 15.07 30.09 24.25
C HIS A 217 15.63 29.05 23.26
N ALA A 218 14.75 28.41 22.48
CA ALA A 218 15.18 27.47 21.44
C ALA A 218 15.98 28.18 20.32
N LEU A 219 15.49 29.34 19.86
CA LEU A 219 16.18 30.15 18.84
C LEU A 219 17.49 30.74 19.34
N GLU A 220 17.57 31.16 20.59
CA GLU A 220 18.82 31.65 21.18
C GLU A 220 19.90 30.56 21.19
N SER A 221 19.52 29.33 21.58
CA SER A 221 20.41 28.17 21.54
C SER A 221 20.85 27.83 20.11
N PHE A 222 19.94 27.90 19.14
CA PHE A 222 20.22 27.73 17.72
C PHE A 222 21.23 28.76 17.19
N LEU A 223 21.06 30.04 17.53
CA LEU A 223 21.94 31.13 17.07
C LEU A 223 23.33 31.11 17.72
N LYS A 224 23.48 30.44 18.88
CA LYS A 224 24.78 30.23 19.55
C LYS A 224 25.54 29.00 19.05
N ALA A 225 24.85 28.04 18.41
CA ALA A 225 25.47 26.82 17.91
C ALA A 225 26.38 27.09 16.69
N LYS A 226 27.40 26.25 16.49
CA LYS A 226 28.31 26.36 15.32
C LYS A 226 27.58 26.08 14.00
N SER A 227 26.59 25.19 14.03
CA SER A 227 25.72 24.85 12.91
C SER A 227 24.35 24.43 13.43
N GLY A 228 23.31 24.60 12.62
CA GLY A 228 21.95 24.23 12.99
C GLY A 228 20.96 24.38 11.85
N ILE A 229 19.77 23.82 12.02
CA ILE A 229 18.64 23.95 11.09
C ILE A 229 17.42 24.40 11.89
N TYR A 230 16.71 25.40 11.36
CA TYR A 230 15.41 25.83 11.87
C TYR A 230 14.29 25.29 10.98
N CYS A 231 13.39 24.50 11.56
CA CYS A 231 12.21 23.96 10.88
C CYS A 231 10.96 24.70 11.35
N GLY A 232 10.47 25.65 10.55
CA GLY A 232 9.26 26.42 10.85
C GLY A 232 8.01 25.83 10.19
N PRO A 233 6.81 25.94 10.82
CA PRO A 233 5.57 25.44 10.23
C PRO A 233 5.02 26.34 9.10
N LEU A 234 5.50 27.59 9.01
CA LEU A 234 5.05 28.57 8.04
C LEU A 234 6.23 29.20 7.31
N LYS A 235 6.04 29.48 6.02
CA LYS A 235 7.03 30.16 5.17
C LYS A 235 7.45 31.52 5.75
N LEU A 236 6.51 32.31 6.27
CA LEU A 236 6.78 33.61 6.89
C LEU A 236 7.74 33.49 8.08
N LEU A 237 7.57 32.46 8.93
CA LEU A 237 8.46 32.23 10.07
C LEU A 237 9.86 31.80 9.64
N ALA A 238 9.96 31.00 8.57
CA ALA A 238 11.27 30.65 8.01
C ALA A 238 12.00 31.89 7.49
N GLN A 239 11.30 32.80 6.80
CA GLN A 239 11.86 34.08 6.33
C GLN A 239 12.27 35.00 7.48
N GLU A 240 11.45 35.09 8.52
CA GLU A 240 11.74 35.90 9.71
C GLU A 240 13.02 35.41 10.40
N VAL A 241 13.13 34.10 10.66
CA VAL A 241 14.29 33.52 11.33
C VAL A 241 15.54 33.63 10.44
N PHE A 242 15.41 33.39 9.13
CA PHE A 242 16.51 33.58 8.18
C PHE A 242 17.05 35.01 8.20
N ARG A 243 16.16 36.02 8.15
CA ARG A 243 16.58 37.42 8.23
C ARG A 243 17.29 37.71 9.55
N LYS A 244 16.66 37.35 10.68
CA LYS A 244 17.23 37.55 12.03
C LYS A 244 18.57 36.84 12.24
N SER A 245 18.77 35.65 11.67
CA SER A 245 20.04 34.93 11.80
C SER A 245 21.15 35.58 11.00
N ASN A 246 20.88 36.03 9.76
CA ASN A 246 21.88 36.70 8.92
C ASN A 246 22.25 38.08 9.47
N GLU A 247 21.28 38.87 9.93
CA GLU A 247 21.54 40.17 10.57
C GLU A 247 22.52 40.06 11.74
N ARG A 248 22.44 38.98 12.53
CA ARG A 248 23.37 38.73 13.64
C ARG A 248 24.75 38.24 13.24
N VAL A 249 24.87 37.62 12.08
CA VAL A 249 26.16 37.15 11.54
C VAL A 249 26.91 38.31 10.86
N SER A 250 26.19 39.19 10.14
CA SER A 250 26.78 40.36 9.48
C SER A 250 27.24 41.48 10.44
N GLY A 251 26.84 41.43 11.71
CA GLY A 251 27.28 42.36 12.76
C GLY A 251 28.46 41.89 13.60
N ARG A 252 29.10 40.77 13.27
CA ARG A 252 30.39 40.31 13.82
C ARG A 252 31.47 40.43 12.77
#